data_AF-A0A0J1ER02-F1
#
_entry.id   AF-A0A0J1ER02-F1
#
_cell.length_a   1.000
_cell.length_b   1.000
_cell.length_c   1.000
_cell.angle_alpha   90.00
_cell.angle_beta   90.00
_cell.angle_gamma   90.00
#
_symmetry.space_group_name_H-M   'P 1'
#
loop_
_entity.id
_entity.type
_entity.pdbx_description
1 polymer ?
#
loop_
_entity_poly.entity_id
_entity_poly.type
_entity_poly.pdbx_seq_one_letter_code
_entity_poly.pdbx_strand_id
1 'polypeptide(L)'
;MNSSISTPPAHQLQTENGSLQIRFEWQQDRYAHVVRWQSESGEVCEARSEEGSSDQDWPASPALQQLSTETIEGVPTILGVGCAGSSHFSVSVQVLETGGTAADENPLPAVRFDWAVRMSAAAAKEHPDADLGTKYTAEKMLASSLHGQTETVCDPTSDGGSRFVPDPSGGGRTRQWSYDLLGAACADPE
;
A
#
# COMPACT_ATOMS: atom_id res chain seq x y z
N MET A 1 -1.55 -0.33 -38.08
CA MET A 1 -2.77 -0.35 -37.26
C MET A 1 -2.33 0.04 -35.85
N ASN A 2 -2.51 1.30 -35.45
CA ASN A 2 -2.22 1.73 -34.08
C ASN A 2 -3.38 1.29 -33.21
N SER A 3 -3.27 0.13 -32.58
CA SER A 3 -4.08 -0.17 -31.41
C SER A 3 -3.63 0.84 -30.33
N SER A 4 -4.40 1.89 -30.11
CA SER A 4 -4.23 2.73 -28.93
C SER A 4 -4.44 1.83 -27.72
N ILE A 5 -3.37 1.43 -27.06
CA ILE A 5 -3.45 0.74 -25.77
C ILE A 5 -4.08 1.77 -24.83
N SER A 6 -5.36 1.59 -24.53
CA SER A 6 -6.05 2.43 -23.55
C SER A 6 -5.44 2.09 -22.20
N THR A 7 -4.84 3.09 -21.56
CA THR A 7 -4.42 2.98 -20.16
C THR A 7 -5.63 2.55 -19.32
N PRO A 8 -5.48 1.56 -18.41
CA PRO A 8 -6.53 1.20 -17.46
C PRO A 8 -7.01 2.41 -16.64
N PRO A 9 -8.29 2.45 -16.24
CA PRO A 9 -8.84 3.56 -15.46
C PRO A 9 -8.18 3.64 -14.08
N ALA A 10 -8.05 4.86 -13.57
CA ALA A 10 -7.63 5.11 -12.20
C ALA A 10 -8.74 4.73 -11.21
N HIS A 11 -8.35 4.31 -10.00
CA HIS A 11 -9.26 4.03 -8.89
C HIS A 11 -8.95 4.98 -7.73
N GLN A 12 -9.99 5.45 -7.03
CA GLN A 12 -9.79 6.34 -5.89
C GLN A 12 -10.84 6.10 -4.81
N LEU A 13 -10.44 6.30 -3.56
CA LEU A 13 -11.30 6.40 -2.38
C LEU A 13 -10.87 7.61 -1.56
N GLN A 14 -11.79 8.19 -0.80
CA GLN A 14 -11.51 9.32 0.09
C GLN A 14 -12.51 9.35 1.25
N THR A 15 -12.15 10.05 2.32
CA THR A 15 -13.08 10.37 3.41
C THR A 15 -14.18 11.32 2.93
N GLU A 16 -15.30 11.37 3.66
CA GLU A 16 -16.43 12.26 3.34
C GLU A 16 -16.02 13.74 3.26
N ASN A 17 -15.11 14.17 4.14
CA ASN A 17 -14.58 15.53 4.16
C ASN A 17 -13.39 15.73 3.19
N GLY A 18 -12.92 14.68 2.51
CA GLY A 18 -11.78 14.71 1.59
C GLY A 18 -10.41 14.92 2.24
N SER A 19 -10.30 14.87 3.57
CA SER A 19 -9.04 15.09 4.29
C SER A 19 -8.02 13.98 4.09
N LEU A 20 -8.47 12.79 3.68
CA LEU A 20 -7.62 11.64 3.35
C LEU A 20 -8.12 11.00 2.06
N GLN A 21 -7.19 10.69 1.16
CA GLN A 21 -7.47 10.10 -0.15
C GLN A 21 -6.41 9.06 -0.50
N ILE A 22 -6.83 7.99 -1.17
CA ILE A 22 -5.96 7.05 -1.89
C ILE A 22 -6.33 7.04 -3.36
N ARG A 23 -5.34 7.12 -4.23
CA ARG A 23 -5.49 7.01 -5.68
C ARG A 23 -4.52 6.01 -6.25
N PHE A 24 -5.04 5.13 -7.11
CA PHE A 24 -4.26 4.20 -7.93
C PHE A 24 -4.24 4.70 -9.37
N GLU A 25 -3.05 4.77 -9.95
CA GLU A 25 -2.83 5.19 -11.33
C GLU A 25 -1.96 4.18 -12.05
N TRP A 26 -2.30 3.90 -13.30
CA TRP A 26 -1.49 3.03 -14.13
C TRP A 26 -0.16 3.70 -14.49
N GLN A 27 0.94 3.05 -14.13
CA GLN A 27 2.30 3.45 -14.46
C GLN A 27 3.00 2.25 -15.11
N GLN A 28 3.40 2.44 -16.37
CA GLN A 28 4.08 1.42 -17.18
C GLN A 28 3.24 0.13 -17.35
N ASP A 29 3.44 -0.85 -16.46
CA ASP A 29 2.87 -2.19 -16.50
C ASP A 29 2.00 -2.54 -15.28
N ARG A 30 1.85 -1.60 -14.32
CA ARG A 30 1.14 -1.84 -13.06
C ARG A 30 0.45 -0.57 -12.55
N TYR A 31 -0.39 -0.73 -11.54
CA TYR A 31 -0.91 0.37 -10.75
C TYR A 31 0.09 0.75 -9.65
N ALA A 32 0.47 2.02 -9.62
CA ALA A 32 1.11 2.66 -8.48
C ALA A 32 0.05 3.40 -7.65
N HIS A 33 0.32 3.66 -6.37
CA HIS A 33 -0.64 4.35 -5.52
C HIS A 33 -0.05 5.48 -4.70
N VAL A 34 -0.89 6.48 -4.46
CA VAL A 34 -0.57 7.68 -3.70
C VAL A 34 -1.62 7.88 -2.64
N VAL A 35 -1.19 7.93 -1.38
CA VAL A 35 -2.01 8.40 -0.26
C VAL A 35 -1.76 9.88 -0.08
N ARG A 36 -2.82 10.69 0.00
CA ARG A 36 -2.76 12.13 0.22
C ARG A 36 -3.57 12.48 1.45
N TRP A 37 -3.03 13.36 2.28
CA TRP A 37 -3.72 13.87 3.46
C TRP A 37 -3.41 15.35 3.68
N GLN A 38 -4.26 16.01 4.45
CA GLN A 38 -4.03 17.37 4.89
C GLN A 38 -3.50 17.37 6.34
N SER A 39 -2.42 18.11 6.60
CA SER A 39 -1.91 18.35 7.96
C SER A 39 -2.82 19.31 8.74
N GLU A 40 -2.59 19.45 10.05
CA GLU A 40 -3.27 20.47 10.87
C GLU A 40 -2.99 21.90 10.40
N SER A 41 -1.80 22.15 9.86
CA SER A 41 -1.43 23.45 9.27
C SER A 41 -2.06 23.70 7.90
N GLY A 42 -2.81 22.73 7.36
CA GLY A 42 -3.46 22.81 6.05
C GLY A 42 -2.56 22.44 4.87
N GLU A 43 -1.32 22.01 5.12
CA GLU A 43 -0.37 21.53 4.11
C GLU A 43 -0.87 20.19 3.53
N VAL A 44 -0.74 20.00 2.22
CA VAL A 44 -1.04 18.72 1.57
C VAL A 44 0.22 17.86 1.58
N CYS A 45 0.13 16.74 2.27
CA CYS A 45 1.18 15.73 2.32
C CYS A 45 0.81 14.54 1.41
N GLU A 46 1.83 13.87 0.88
CA GLU A 46 1.64 12.70 0.02
C GLU A 46 2.65 11.61 0.39
N ALA A 47 2.21 10.35 0.34
CA ALA A 47 3.05 9.17 0.39
C ALA A 47 2.86 8.38 -0.90
N ARG A 48 3.95 8.21 -1.65
CA ARG A 48 3.92 7.49 -2.94
C ARG A 48 4.54 6.13 -2.77
N SER A 49 3.87 5.10 -3.29
CA SER A 49 4.47 3.79 -3.40
C SER A 49 5.71 3.84 -4.31
N GLU A 50 6.74 3.11 -3.92
CA GLU A 50 7.87 2.84 -4.77
C GLU A 50 7.64 1.55 -5.53
N GLU A 51 7.51 1.66 -6.85
CA GLU A 51 7.35 0.52 -7.72
C GLU A 51 8.69 -0.04 -8.16
N GLY A 52 8.71 -1.36 -8.38
CA GLY A 52 9.83 -2.01 -9.06
C GLY A 52 9.70 -1.98 -10.58
N SER A 53 10.65 -2.60 -11.27
CA SER A 53 10.62 -2.81 -12.72
C SER A 53 9.91 -4.11 -13.09
N SER A 54 9.62 -4.30 -14.38
CA SER A 54 8.92 -5.47 -14.93
C SER A 54 9.73 -6.78 -14.89
N ASP A 55 11.04 -6.68 -14.71
CA ASP A 55 11.98 -7.81 -14.66
C ASP A 55 12.29 -8.28 -13.23
N GLN A 56 11.73 -7.62 -12.21
CA GLN A 56 11.87 -8.01 -10.81
C GLN A 56 10.79 -9.02 -10.42
N ASP A 57 11.21 -10.21 -9.98
CA ASP A 57 10.31 -11.24 -9.44
C ASP A 57 9.68 -10.83 -8.09
N TRP A 58 10.38 -9.97 -7.33
CA TRP A 58 9.94 -9.39 -6.06
C TRP A 58 10.24 -7.88 -6.06
N PRO A 59 9.36 -7.06 -6.67
CA PRO A 59 9.51 -5.62 -6.70
C PRO A 59 9.28 -4.98 -5.32
N ALA A 60 9.75 -3.74 -5.14
CA ALA A 60 9.64 -2.99 -3.88
C ALA A 60 8.19 -2.77 -3.40
N SER A 61 7.23 -2.75 -4.33
CA SER A 61 5.80 -2.80 -4.07
C SER A 61 5.12 -3.80 -5.01
N PRO A 62 4.00 -4.44 -4.61
CA PRO A 62 3.38 -5.51 -5.39
C PRO A 62 2.88 -5.02 -6.76
N ALA A 63 3.18 -5.77 -7.83
CA ALA A 63 2.79 -5.41 -9.18
C ALA A 63 1.29 -5.64 -9.44
N LEU A 64 0.44 -4.70 -9.06
CA LEU A 64 -1.01 -4.74 -9.31
C LEU A 64 -1.33 -4.46 -10.79
N GLN A 65 -2.06 -5.35 -11.44
CA GLN A 65 -2.36 -5.25 -12.88
C GLN A 65 -3.85 -5.05 -13.16
N GLN A 66 -4.71 -5.37 -12.20
CA GLN A 66 -6.15 -5.19 -12.31
C GLN A 66 -6.69 -4.68 -10.98
N LEU A 67 -7.56 -3.68 -11.08
CA LEU A 67 -8.32 -3.15 -9.96
C LEU A 67 -9.83 -3.19 -10.26
N SER A 68 -10.63 -3.32 -9.21
CA SER A 68 -12.06 -3.00 -9.22
C SER A 68 -12.41 -2.21 -7.97
N THR A 69 -13.48 -1.41 -8.04
CA THR A 69 -14.05 -0.75 -6.87
C THR A 69 -15.44 -1.33 -6.65
N GLU A 70 -15.61 -1.97 -5.50
CA GLU A 70 -16.82 -2.67 -5.09
C GLU A 70 -17.37 -2.03 -3.80
N THR A 71 -18.61 -2.33 -3.44
CA THR A 71 -19.14 -2.02 -2.11
C THR A 71 -19.21 -3.32 -1.31
N ILE A 72 -18.41 -3.43 -0.26
CA ILE A 72 -18.35 -4.62 0.62
C ILE A 72 -18.87 -4.21 1.98
N GLU A 73 -19.94 -4.87 2.45
CA GLU A 73 -20.58 -4.55 3.74
C GLU A 73 -20.96 -3.06 3.89
N GLY A 74 -21.32 -2.41 2.78
CA GLY A 74 -21.67 -0.98 2.74
C GLY A 74 -20.47 -0.03 2.62
N VAL A 75 -19.24 -0.54 2.58
CA VAL A 75 -18.01 0.25 2.49
C VAL A 75 -17.41 0.16 1.08
N PRO A 76 -17.18 1.29 0.39
CA PRO A 76 -16.41 1.32 -0.84
C PRO A 76 -15.01 0.72 -0.62
N THR A 77 -14.68 -0.30 -1.41
CA THR A 77 -13.44 -1.08 -1.28
C THR A 77 -12.79 -1.24 -2.65
N ILE A 78 -11.51 -0.89 -2.76
CA ILE A 78 -10.72 -1.23 -3.95
C ILE A 78 -10.18 -2.65 -3.76
N LEU A 79 -10.44 -3.52 -4.73
CA LEU A 79 -9.84 -4.84 -4.80
C LEU A 79 -8.81 -4.84 -5.91
N GLY A 80 -7.62 -5.35 -5.62
CA GLY A 80 -6.53 -5.41 -6.58
C GLY A 80 -5.93 -6.80 -6.68
N VAL A 81 -5.52 -7.17 -7.89
CA VAL A 81 -4.73 -8.38 -8.15
C VAL A 81 -3.62 -8.10 -9.14
N GLY A 82 -2.55 -8.89 -9.05
CA GLY A 82 -1.50 -8.88 -10.07
C GLY A 82 -0.43 -9.94 -9.80
N CYS A 83 0.63 -9.92 -10.59
CA CYS A 83 1.71 -10.89 -10.47
C CYS A 83 3.08 -10.30 -10.77
N ALA A 84 4.09 -10.87 -10.13
CA ALA A 84 5.50 -10.70 -10.47
C ALA A 84 6.20 -12.06 -10.30
N GLY A 85 7.00 -12.45 -11.29
CA GLY A 85 7.61 -13.78 -11.34
C GLY A 85 6.59 -14.91 -11.17
N SER A 86 6.76 -15.72 -10.12
CA SER A 86 5.84 -16.81 -9.75
C SER A 86 4.93 -16.51 -8.55
N SER A 87 4.77 -15.23 -8.22
CA SER A 87 4.00 -14.72 -7.09
C SER A 87 2.73 -14.03 -7.57
N HIS A 88 1.59 -14.37 -6.98
CA HIS A 88 0.31 -13.71 -7.20
C HIS A 88 -0.01 -12.84 -6.01
N PHE A 89 -0.27 -11.56 -6.24
CA PHE A 89 -0.61 -10.58 -5.23
C PHE A 89 -2.10 -10.28 -5.28
N SER A 90 -2.67 -10.03 -4.10
CA SER A 90 -4.02 -9.50 -3.95
C SER A 90 -4.03 -8.46 -2.84
N VAL A 91 -4.90 -7.47 -2.98
CA VAL A 91 -5.11 -6.43 -1.96
C VAL A 91 -6.59 -6.09 -1.84
N SER A 92 -7.03 -5.76 -0.63
CA SER A 92 -8.20 -4.92 -0.40
C SER A 92 -7.77 -3.61 0.25
N VAL A 93 -8.36 -2.50 -0.21
CA VAL A 93 -8.08 -1.16 0.30
C VAL A 93 -9.37 -0.45 0.63
N GLN A 94 -9.43 0.11 1.84
CA GLN A 94 -10.56 0.87 2.35
C GLN A 94 -10.10 2.21 2.93
N VAL A 95 -10.95 3.22 2.84
CA VAL A 95 -10.79 4.46 3.61
C VAL A 95 -11.74 4.40 4.79
N LEU A 96 -11.19 4.51 5.98
CA LEU A 96 -11.90 4.49 7.25
C LEU A 96 -12.03 5.94 7.74
N GLU A 97 -13.25 6.39 8.02
CA GLU A 97 -13.51 7.69 8.66
C GLU A 97 -12.89 7.78 10.06
N THR A 98 -12.64 6.63 10.68
CA THR A 98 -12.10 6.50 12.03
C THR A 98 -11.24 5.25 12.07
N GLY A 99 -9.93 5.44 11.91
CA GLY A 99 -8.89 4.42 11.98
C GLY A 99 -8.12 4.44 13.30
N GLY A 100 -7.17 3.52 13.45
CA GLY A 100 -6.47 3.26 14.71
C GLY A 100 -7.02 2.05 15.47
N THR A 101 -6.37 1.72 16.58
CA THR A 101 -6.86 0.66 17.47
C THR A 101 -7.92 1.23 18.40
N ALA A 102 -8.83 0.39 18.91
CA ALA A 102 -9.86 0.82 19.88
C ALA A 102 -9.29 1.41 21.19
N ALA A 103 -7.96 1.40 21.37
CA ALA A 103 -7.24 2.02 22.47
C ALA A 103 -6.84 3.49 22.21
N ASP A 104 -7.01 4.01 20.99
CA ASP A 104 -6.60 5.36 20.65
C ASP A 104 -7.64 6.39 21.14
N GLU A 105 -7.21 7.32 21.99
CA GLU A 105 -8.08 8.35 22.60
C GLU A 105 -8.58 9.39 21.58
N ASN A 106 -7.94 9.48 20.41
CA ASN A 106 -8.34 10.37 19.32
C ASN A 106 -8.17 9.66 17.97
N PRO A 107 -9.16 8.88 17.51
CA PRO A 107 -9.01 8.08 16.32
C PRO A 107 -9.01 8.96 15.06
N LEU A 108 -8.06 8.70 14.18
CA LEU A 108 -7.78 9.49 12.98
C LEU A 108 -8.25 8.73 11.75
N PRO A 109 -8.71 9.41 10.68
CA PRO A 109 -9.04 8.71 9.45
C PRO A 109 -7.82 7.94 8.92
N ALA A 110 -8.07 6.79 8.29
CA ALA A 110 -7.00 5.92 7.83
C ALA A 110 -7.30 5.29 6.46
N VAL A 111 -6.24 5.00 5.70
CA VAL A 111 -6.32 4.09 4.56
C VAL A 111 -5.81 2.74 5.01
N ARG A 112 -6.69 1.75 5.06
CA ARG A 112 -6.36 0.37 5.41
C ARG A 112 -5.99 -0.40 4.17
N PHE A 113 -4.84 -1.07 4.22
CA PHE A 113 -4.41 -2.04 3.23
C PHE A 113 -4.39 -3.42 3.86
N ASP A 114 -4.96 -4.40 3.16
CA ASP A 114 -4.86 -5.81 3.51
C ASP A 114 -4.31 -6.57 2.31
N TRP A 115 -3.03 -6.96 2.41
CA TRP A 115 -2.31 -7.64 1.35
C TRP A 115 -2.23 -9.13 1.59
N ALA A 116 -2.22 -9.86 0.49
CA ALA A 116 -1.78 -11.25 0.47
C ALA A 116 -0.93 -11.51 -0.77
N VAL A 117 0.06 -12.40 -0.61
CA VAL A 117 0.79 -12.97 -1.73
C VAL A 117 0.70 -14.49 -1.67
N ARG A 118 0.50 -15.13 -2.82
CA ARG A 118 0.63 -16.57 -3.02
C ARG A 118 1.82 -16.87 -3.93
N MET A 119 2.81 -17.54 -3.36
CA MET A 119 4.02 -17.99 -4.05
C MET A 119 3.86 -19.42 -4.58
N SER A 120 4.59 -19.73 -5.65
CA SER A 120 4.83 -21.12 -6.05
C SER A 120 5.58 -21.87 -4.94
N ALA A 121 5.46 -23.20 -4.90
CA ALA A 121 6.17 -24.00 -3.90
C ALA A 121 7.71 -23.90 -4.05
N ALA A 122 8.18 -23.76 -5.29
CA ALA A 122 9.59 -23.54 -5.60
C ALA A 122 10.05 -22.17 -5.07
N ALA A 123 9.35 -21.09 -5.42
CA ALA A 123 9.72 -19.74 -4.97
C ALA A 123 9.65 -19.59 -3.44
N ALA A 124 8.65 -20.16 -2.78
CA ALA A 124 8.57 -20.12 -1.32
C ALA A 124 9.73 -20.86 -0.63
N LYS A 125 10.33 -21.86 -1.31
CA LYS A 125 11.46 -22.64 -0.81
C LYS A 125 12.80 -21.98 -1.14
N GLU A 126 12.95 -21.46 -2.35
CA GLU A 126 14.18 -20.86 -2.87
C GLU A 126 14.38 -19.43 -2.35
N HIS A 127 13.28 -18.72 -2.12
CA HIS A 127 13.28 -17.33 -1.65
C HIS A 127 12.41 -17.18 -0.39
N PRO A 128 12.81 -17.83 0.73
CA PRO A 128 12.09 -17.68 2.00
C PRO A 128 12.16 -16.23 2.49
N ASP A 129 13.21 -15.50 2.15
CA ASP A 129 13.41 -14.10 2.52
C ASP A 129 13.17 -13.16 1.32
N ALA A 130 12.23 -13.54 0.45
CA ALA A 130 11.83 -12.71 -0.68
C ALA A 130 11.49 -11.28 -0.21
N ASP A 131 11.92 -10.31 -1.01
CA ASP A 131 11.78 -8.88 -0.76
C ASP A 131 10.32 -8.43 -0.94
N LEU A 132 9.45 -8.85 -0.03
CA LEU A 132 8.01 -8.61 -0.06
C LEU A 132 7.63 -7.32 0.64
N GLY A 133 6.39 -6.89 0.43
CA GLY A 133 5.83 -5.73 1.11
C GLY A 133 5.54 -4.57 0.18
N THR A 134 5.29 -3.41 0.79
CA THR A 134 5.01 -2.16 0.08
C THR A 134 5.90 -1.07 0.65
N LYS A 135 6.69 -0.43 -0.21
CA LYS A 135 7.60 0.66 0.18
C LYS A 135 6.99 2.01 -0.19
N TYR A 136 7.15 2.99 0.69
CA TYR A 136 6.71 4.37 0.48
C TYR A 136 7.84 5.37 0.64
N THR A 137 7.80 6.41 -0.20
CA THR A 137 8.53 7.67 0.01
C THR A 137 7.64 8.65 0.77
N ALA A 138 7.94 8.90 2.05
CA ALA A 138 7.32 9.96 2.85
C ALA A 138 8.06 10.21 4.17
N GLU A 139 8.44 11.46 4.43
CA GLU A 139 9.08 11.87 5.69
C GLU A 139 8.10 11.97 6.87
N LYS A 140 6.82 12.25 6.59
CA LYS A 140 5.78 12.58 7.60
C LYS A 140 4.61 11.59 7.65
N MET A 141 4.77 10.41 7.07
CA MET A 141 3.70 9.41 7.05
C MET A 141 3.58 8.74 8.41
N LEU A 142 2.42 8.87 9.04
CA LEU A 142 2.06 8.09 10.20
C LEU A 142 1.42 6.78 9.76
N ALA A 143 1.91 5.68 10.31
CA ALA A 143 1.42 4.36 9.96
C ALA A 143 1.31 3.47 11.19
N SER A 144 0.31 2.59 11.17
CA SER A 144 0.10 1.56 12.18
C SER A 144 0.05 0.20 11.51
N SER A 145 1.00 -0.69 11.83
CA SER A 145 0.95 -2.08 11.37
C SER A 145 -0.08 -2.86 12.19
N LEU A 146 -1.02 -3.51 11.51
CA LEU A 146 -2.06 -4.33 12.11
C LEU A 146 -1.70 -5.82 12.05
N HIS A 147 -1.06 -6.24 10.95
CA HIS A 147 -0.55 -7.58 10.74
C HIS A 147 0.74 -7.53 9.92
N GLY A 148 1.78 -8.24 10.36
CA GLY A 148 3.12 -8.13 9.77
C GLY A 148 4.00 -7.14 10.53
N GLN A 149 5.00 -6.57 9.86
CA GLN A 149 5.99 -5.68 10.46
C GLN A 149 6.15 -4.39 9.64
N THR A 150 6.44 -3.28 10.34
CA THR A 150 6.92 -2.05 9.71
C THR A 150 8.44 -2.02 9.80
N GLU A 151 9.11 -1.87 8.66
CA GLU A 151 10.55 -1.67 8.56
C GLU A 151 10.84 -0.23 8.14
N THR A 152 11.69 0.45 8.90
CA THR A 152 12.22 1.76 8.48
C THR A 152 13.32 1.53 7.45
N VAL A 153 13.16 2.07 6.24
CA VAL A 153 14.17 1.99 5.19
C VAL A 153 15.03 3.25 5.25
N CYS A 154 16.22 3.11 5.82
CA CYS A 154 17.26 4.14 5.75
C CYS A 154 18.13 3.87 4.50
N ASP A 155 17.75 4.45 3.37
CA ASP A 155 18.63 4.47 2.20
C ASP A 155 19.58 5.68 2.32
N PRO A 156 20.90 5.53 2.19
CA PRO A 156 21.84 6.66 2.20
C PRO A 156 21.66 7.63 1.02
N THR A 157 20.83 7.29 0.03
CA THR A 157 20.59 8.07 -1.19
C THR A 157 19.18 8.64 -1.34
N SER A 158 18.26 8.36 -0.43
CA SER A 158 16.90 8.92 -0.40
C SER A 158 16.54 9.50 0.97
N ASP A 159 15.53 10.36 1.03
CA ASP A 159 15.05 11.04 2.26
C ASP A 159 14.34 10.09 3.26
N GLY A 160 14.81 8.86 3.38
CA GLY A 160 14.18 7.81 4.19
C GLY A 160 12.85 7.31 3.59
N GLY A 161 12.35 6.21 4.15
CA GLY A 161 11.09 5.61 3.73
C GLY A 161 10.60 4.58 4.73
N SER A 162 9.36 4.14 4.55
CA SER A 162 8.78 3.04 5.33
C SER A 162 8.40 1.90 4.41
N ARG A 163 8.62 0.68 4.89
CA ARG A 163 8.21 -0.55 4.22
C ARG A 163 7.32 -1.36 5.16
N PHE A 164 6.22 -1.86 4.64
CA PHE A 164 5.34 -2.77 5.37
C PHE A 164 5.48 -4.16 4.79
N VAL A 165 5.88 -5.13 5.62
CA VAL A 165 6.24 -6.48 5.21
C VAL A 165 5.39 -7.53 5.94
N PRO A 166 5.18 -8.72 5.34
CA PRO A 166 4.59 -9.85 6.06
C PRO A 166 5.43 -10.27 7.26
N ASP A 167 4.77 -10.90 8.23
CA ASP A 167 5.47 -11.49 9.37
C ASP A 167 6.47 -12.55 8.86
N PRO A 168 7.78 -12.42 9.15
CA PRO A 168 8.80 -13.36 8.68
C PRO A 168 8.65 -14.75 9.31
N SER A 169 7.96 -14.86 10.46
CA SER A 169 7.63 -16.16 11.07
C SER A 169 6.51 -16.90 10.33
N GLY A 170 5.77 -16.19 9.46
CA GLY A 170 4.75 -16.72 8.57
C GLY A 170 5.35 -17.59 7.46
N GLY A 171 5.67 -18.83 7.79
CA GLY A 171 6.11 -19.82 6.80
C GLY A 171 5.02 -20.20 5.78
N GLY A 172 5.44 -20.70 4.63
CA GLY A 172 4.55 -21.31 3.64
C GLY A 172 4.35 -20.50 2.37
N ARG A 173 3.35 -20.92 1.60
CA ARG A 173 3.11 -20.41 0.24
C ARG A 173 2.25 -19.15 0.20
N THR A 174 1.60 -18.80 1.30
CA THR A 174 0.77 -17.61 1.40
C THR A 174 1.26 -16.78 2.56
N ARG A 175 1.50 -15.49 2.30
CA ARG A 175 1.91 -14.51 3.30
C ARG A 175 0.96 -13.33 3.24
N GLN A 176 0.72 -12.71 4.39
CA GLN A 176 -0.23 -11.61 4.54
C GLN A 176 0.41 -10.49 5.35
N TRP A 177 0.03 -9.26 5.07
CA TRP A 177 0.36 -8.09 5.87
C TRP A 177 -0.74 -7.05 5.74
N SER A 178 -1.01 -6.35 6.83
CA SER A 178 -2.06 -5.34 6.89
C SER A 178 -1.56 -4.14 7.68
N TYR A 179 -1.85 -2.95 7.19
CA TYR A 179 -1.43 -1.71 7.82
C TYR A 179 -2.43 -0.59 7.52
N ASP A 180 -2.50 0.36 8.44
CA ASP A 180 -3.22 1.62 8.30
C ASP A 180 -2.21 2.74 8.01
N LEU A 181 -2.46 3.53 6.98
CA LEU A 181 -1.83 4.82 6.78
C LEU A 181 -2.75 5.91 7.33
N LEU A 182 -2.32 6.56 8.39
CA LEU A 182 -3.12 7.51 9.15
C LEU A 182 -3.04 8.89 8.50
N GLY A 183 -4.18 9.51 8.27
CA GLY A 183 -4.27 10.94 7.99
C GLY A 183 -4.18 11.69 9.31
N ALA A 184 -2.98 11.99 9.80
CA ALA A 184 -2.83 12.86 10.97
C ALA A 184 -1.89 14.03 10.74
N ALA A 185 -2.31 15.15 11.34
CA ALA A 185 -1.53 16.19 11.97
C ALA A 185 -0.02 15.88 12.04
N CYS A 186 0.75 16.44 11.12
CA CYS A 186 2.16 16.65 11.42
C CYS A 186 2.18 17.60 12.61
N ALA A 187 2.54 17.13 13.80
CA ALA A 187 3.02 18.04 14.84
C ALA A 187 4.25 18.72 14.25
N ASP A 188 4.24 20.06 14.22
CA ASP A 188 5.42 20.81 13.80
C ASP A 188 6.58 20.47 14.76
N PRO A 189 7.81 20.27 14.25
CA PRO A 189 8.96 20.30 15.12
C PRO A 189 9.06 21.70 15.74
N GLU A 190 9.06 21.79 17.08
CA GLU A 190 9.36 23.03 17.83
C GLU A 190 10.70 23.66 17.40
#